data_AF-A0A165MTS3-F1
#
_entry.id   AF-A0A165MTS3-F1
#
_cell.length_a   1.000
_cell.length_b   1.000
_cell.length_c   1.000
_cell.angle_alpha   90.00
_cell.angle_beta   90.00
_cell.angle_gamma   90.00
#
_symmetry.space_group_name_H-M   'P 1'
#
loop_
_entity.id
_entity.type
_entity.pdbx_description
1 polymer ?
#
loop_
_entity_poly.entity_id
_entity_poly.type
_entity_poly.pdbx_seq_one_letter_code
_entity_poly.pdbx_strand_id
1 'polypeptide(L)'
;MKSLIPPFIPITFITDSRYVIDGLTLHLGTWEDQGWLGVANSRFFKAAAYQLRRRSAATSFLWVKGHSGDAGNEAADALACEGAAKDVPDIVDLDVPSTFNLCGAKLSVLTQAVAYRGIRLSKPNRAGPRTRALLNLSRMQDGINEITNTIETHSRLWLSCQSKNMRPLVPQFMFKAVQNAYKIGDFWLPIPGYETRAICPTCEDCSDNLDHILTECETPARALIWELAADLWPAAYGPFPQLTFGAIIGAGSLTAHRQTSNDDDTVSDDEHNIGDSPTRPHRGGTRLLQILVSESSYLLWVLRCERVIQNRVHSIRTITARWTNTINRRLSIDRIVAGKIRRSPKAVTQVAQTWKDTLANI
;
A
#
# COMPACT_ATOMS: atom_id res chain seq x y z
N MET A 1 -19.55 13.09 -34.63
CA MET A 1 -19.35 11.97 -35.58
C MET A 1 -20.69 11.36 -35.96
N LYS A 2 -21.10 11.42 -37.23
CA LYS A 2 -22.20 10.56 -37.71
C LYS A 2 -21.69 9.12 -37.65
N SER A 3 -22.39 8.24 -36.93
CA SER A 3 -22.09 6.82 -36.94
C SER A 3 -22.12 6.34 -38.40
N LEU A 4 -20.98 5.85 -38.91
CA LEU A 4 -20.82 5.37 -40.28
C LEU A 4 -21.78 4.21 -40.60
N ILE A 5 -22.32 3.54 -39.57
CA ILE A 5 -23.19 2.39 -39.69
C ILE A 5 -24.52 2.68 -38.97
N PRO A 6 -25.65 2.72 -39.69
CA PRO A 6 -26.97 2.92 -39.11
C PRO A 6 -27.27 2.01 -37.90
N PRO A 7 -28.10 2.45 -36.92
CA PRO A 7 -28.34 1.74 -35.66
C PRO A 7 -29.06 0.39 -35.81
N PHE A 8 -29.70 0.16 -36.96
CA PHE A 8 -30.45 -1.05 -37.29
C PHE A 8 -29.64 -2.06 -38.11
N ILE A 9 -28.34 -1.83 -38.31
CA ILE A 9 -27.44 -2.79 -38.96
C ILE A 9 -26.58 -3.47 -37.89
N PRO A 10 -26.41 -4.81 -37.93
CA PRO A 10 -25.52 -5.50 -36.99
C PRO A 10 -24.08 -4.99 -37.10
N ILE A 11 -23.39 -4.87 -35.97
CA ILE A 11 -21.96 -4.49 -35.91
C ILE A 11 -21.22 -5.47 -35.02
N THR A 12 -20.01 -5.84 -35.45
CA THR A 12 -19.03 -6.50 -34.58
C THR A 12 -17.87 -5.54 -34.35
N PHE A 13 -17.65 -5.15 -33.10
CA PHE A 13 -16.46 -4.40 -32.68
C PHE A 13 -15.31 -5.37 -32.40
N ILE A 14 -14.22 -5.21 -33.13
CA ILE A 14 -12.98 -5.97 -32.92
C ILE A 14 -12.05 -5.10 -32.08
N THR A 15 -11.56 -5.62 -30.95
CA THR A 15 -10.66 -4.89 -30.06
C THR A 15 -9.80 -5.83 -29.22
N ASP A 16 -8.57 -5.42 -28.93
CA ASP A 16 -7.69 -6.09 -27.97
C ASP A 16 -7.96 -5.73 -26.50
N SER A 17 -8.83 -4.73 -26.25
CA SER A 17 -9.11 -4.23 -24.92
C SER A 17 -10.16 -5.08 -24.19
N ARG A 18 -9.69 -6.07 -23.44
CA ARG A 18 -10.56 -6.79 -22.48
C ARG A 18 -11.23 -5.85 -21.49
N TYR A 19 -10.56 -4.77 -21.10
CA TYR A 19 -11.11 -3.78 -20.18
C TYR A 19 -12.42 -3.15 -20.70
N VAL A 20 -12.47 -2.82 -21.99
CA VAL A 20 -13.68 -2.26 -22.62
C VAL A 20 -14.76 -3.33 -22.76
N ILE A 21 -14.39 -4.53 -23.24
CA ILE A 21 -15.34 -5.64 -23.44
C ILE A 21 -15.97 -6.04 -22.11
N ASP A 22 -15.16 -6.38 -21.10
CA ASP A 22 -15.64 -6.81 -19.78
C ASP A 22 -16.43 -5.68 -19.11
N GLY A 23 -15.99 -4.43 -19.30
CA GLY A 23 -16.68 -3.25 -18.79
C GLY A 23 -18.10 -3.10 -19.34
N LEU A 24 -18.29 -3.24 -20.66
CA LEU A 24 -19.59 -3.06 -21.33
C LEU A 24 -20.48 -4.30 -21.31
N THR A 25 -19.92 -5.50 -21.07
CA THR A 25 -20.68 -6.76 -21.13
C THR A 25 -20.89 -7.42 -19.77
N LEU A 26 -19.88 -7.45 -18.90
CA LEU A 26 -19.94 -8.15 -17.60
C LEU A 26 -20.23 -7.18 -16.45
N HIS A 27 -19.61 -6.01 -16.45
CA HIS A 27 -19.64 -5.11 -15.29
C HIS A 27 -20.70 -4.01 -15.38
N LEU A 28 -21.18 -3.69 -16.59
CA LEU A 28 -22.04 -2.54 -16.85
C LEU A 28 -23.26 -2.47 -15.93
N GLY A 29 -24.03 -3.56 -15.81
CA GLY A 29 -25.22 -3.59 -14.97
C GLY A 29 -24.91 -3.34 -13.49
N THR A 30 -23.81 -3.90 -12.99
CA THR A 30 -23.38 -3.66 -11.59
C THR A 30 -22.93 -2.22 -11.39
N TRP A 31 -22.22 -1.64 -12.35
CA TRP A 31 -21.78 -0.24 -12.27
C TRP A 31 -22.94 0.74 -12.27
N GLU A 32 -23.97 0.48 -13.08
CA GLU A 32 -25.20 1.28 -13.09
C GLU A 32 -25.97 1.16 -11.77
N ASP A 33 -26.15 -0.06 -11.27
CA ASP A 33 -26.80 -0.30 -9.97
C ASP A 33 -26.03 0.37 -8.82
N GLN A 34 -24.71 0.48 -8.91
CA GLN A 34 -23.87 1.20 -7.93
C GLN A 34 -23.78 2.71 -8.17
N GLY A 35 -24.56 3.25 -9.12
CA GLY A 35 -24.56 4.67 -9.44
C GLY A 35 -23.22 5.21 -9.94
N TRP A 36 -22.39 4.33 -10.52
CA TRP A 36 -21.05 4.64 -11.02
C TRP A 36 -20.04 5.11 -9.96
N LEU A 37 -20.32 4.85 -8.67
CA LEU A 37 -19.52 5.33 -7.55
C LEU A 37 -18.15 4.64 -7.45
N GLY A 38 -17.09 5.37 -7.81
CA GLY A 38 -15.72 4.87 -7.80
C GLY A 38 -15.36 3.97 -8.98
N VAL A 39 -16.18 4.00 -10.04
CA VAL A 39 -15.86 3.38 -11.32
C VAL A 39 -14.91 4.32 -12.05
N ALA A 40 -13.68 3.89 -12.28
CA ALA A 40 -12.71 4.63 -13.07
C ALA A 40 -13.25 4.82 -14.50
N ASN A 41 -12.95 5.96 -15.12
CA ASN A 41 -13.37 6.26 -16.50
C ASN A 41 -14.88 6.21 -16.74
N SER A 42 -15.70 6.31 -15.69
CA SER A 42 -17.16 6.16 -15.76
C SER A 42 -17.82 7.08 -16.79
N ARG A 43 -17.30 8.30 -17.01
CA ARG A 43 -17.80 9.21 -18.07
C ARG A 43 -17.81 8.57 -19.46
N PHE A 44 -16.75 7.83 -19.81
CA PHE A 44 -16.61 7.20 -21.13
C PHE A 44 -17.52 5.98 -21.26
N PHE A 45 -17.57 5.15 -20.21
CA PHE A 45 -18.46 3.98 -20.19
C PHE A 45 -19.94 4.38 -20.21
N LYS A 46 -20.33 5.46 -19.54
CA LYS A 46 -21.71 6.00 -19.62
C LYS A 46 -22.08 6.38 -21.05
N ALA A 47 -21.21 7.12 -21.73
CA ALA A 47 -21.42 7.52 -23.12
C ALA A 47 -21.47 6.30 -24.06
N ALA A 48 -20.54 5.36 -23.91
CA ALA A 48 -20.52 4.13 -24.71
C ALA A 48 -21.77 3.28 -24.49
N ALA A 49 -22.18 3.07 -23.23
CA ALA A 49 -23.40 2.33 -22.88
C ALA A 49 -24.65 2.99 -23.48
N TYR A 50 -24.72 4.33 -23.44
CA TYR A 50 -25.77 5.09 -24.11
C TYR A 50 -25.80 4.82 -25.62
N GLN A 51 -24.66 4.95 -26.31
CA GLN A 51 -24.61 4.71 -27.75
C GLN A 51 -24.97 3.27 -28.12
N LEU A 52 -24.56 2.27 -27.33
CA LEU A 52 -24.92 0.87 -27.55
C LEU A 52 -26.43 0.63 -27.39
N ARG A 53 -27.06 1.16 -26.34
CA ARG A 53 -28.51 0.97 -26.10
C ARG A 53 -29.41 1.67 -27.11
N ARG A 54 -28.90 2.65 -27.86
CA ARG A 54 -29.62 3.29 -28.96
C ARG A 54 -29.68 2.43 -30.23
N ARG A 55 -28.83 1.41 -30.34
CA ARG A 55 -28.82 0.51 -31.50
C ARG A 55 -29.97 -0.49 -31.37
N SER A 56 -30.70 -0.73 -32.45
CA SER A 56 -31.76 -1.73 -32.51
C SER A 56 -31.26 -3.08 -33.01
N ALA A 57 -30.15 -3.10 -33.75
CA ALA A 57 -29.54 -4.32 -34.22
C ALA A 57 -28.49 -4.88 -33.24
N ALA A 58 -28.23 -6.17 -33.39
CA ALA A 58 -27.23 -6.89 -32.61
C ALA A 58 -25.87 -6.21 -32.71
N THR A 59 -25.25 -5.99 -31.56
CA THR A 59 -23.91 -5.43 -31.45
C THR A 59 -23.05 -6.40 -30.66
N SER A 60 -22.00 -6.91 -31.30
CA SER A 60 -21.13 -7.95 -30.77
C SER A 60 -19.73 -7.40 -30.54
N PHE A 61 -18.99 -8.00 -29.61
CA PHE A 61 -17.57 -7.73 -29.40
C PHE A 61 -16.76 -9.00 -29.71
N LEU A 62 -15.66 -8.84 -30.44
CA LEU A 62 -14.68 -9.89 -30.68
C LEU A 62 -13.34 -9.45 -30.08
N TRP A 63 -12.88 -10.20 -29.08
CA TRP A 63 -11.56 -9.98 -28.51
C TRP A 63 -10.48 -10.59 -29.40
N VAL A 64 -9.47 -9.79 -29.74
CA VAL A 64 -8.25 -10.24 -30.43
C VAL A 64 -7.03 -10.00 -29.56
N LYS A 65 -5.94 -10.69 -29.81
CA LYS A 65 -4.69 -10.45 -29.08
C LYS A 65 -4.01 -9.22 -29.70
N GLY A 66 -3.53 -8.29 -28.87
CA GLY A 66 -2.74 -7.15 -29.36
C GLY A 66 -1.45 -7.61 -30.05
N HIS A 67 -1.04 -6.89 -31.11
CA HIS A 67 0.13 -7.17 -31.93
C HIS A 67 0.23 -8.61 -32.46
N SER A 68 -0.90 -9.19 -32.86
CA SER A 68 -0.97 -10.57 -33.37
C SER A 68 -1.19 -10.69 -34.88
N GLY A 69 -0.94 -9.64 -35.67
CA GLY A 69 -1.11 -9.66 -37.12
C GLY A 69 -2.53 -9.37 -37.61
N ASP A 70 -3.44 -8.89 -36.74
CA ASP A 70 -4.78 -8.46 -37.19
C ASP A 70 -4.70 -7.07 -37.81
N ALA A 71 -4.81 -7.01 -39.14
CA ALA A 71 -4.61 -5.77 -39.90
C ALA A 71 -5.55 -4.63 -39.47
N GLY A 72 -6.78 -4.95 -39.04
CA GLY A 72 -7.73 -3.94 -38.58
C GLY A 72 -7.37 -3.38 -37.20
N ASN A 73 -6.99 -4.25 -36.27
CA ASN A 73 -6.54 -3.85 -34.93
C ASN A 73 -5.21 -3.08 -34.99
N GLU A 74 -4.26 -3.51 -35.83
CA GLU A 74 -2.97 -2.82 -36.01
C GLU A 74 -3.15 -1.44 -36.63
N ALA A 75 -4.04 -1.29 -37.62
CA ALA A 75 -4.39 0.02 -38.15
C ALA A 75 -5.06 0.91 -37.10
N ALA A 76 -5.93 0.35 -36.26
CA ALA A 76 -6.57 1.09 -35.16
C ALA A 76 -5.55 1.53 -34.09
N ASP A 77 -4.57 0.69 -33.75
CA ASP A 77 -3.49 1.01 -32.81
C ASP A 77 -2.58 2.12 -33.35
N ALA A 78 -2.24 2.07 -34.65
CA ALA A 78 -1.48 3.13 -35.32
C ALA A 78 -2.22 4.49 -35.27
N LEU A 79 -3.54 4.49 -35.54
CA LEU A 79 -4.37 5.69 -35.42
C LEU A 79 -4.49 6.19 -33.97
N ALA A 80 -4.51 5.28 -32.99
CA ALA A 80 -4.49 5.65 -31.58
C ALA A 80 -3.17 6.31 -31.18
N CYS A 81 -2.03 5.80 -31.69
CA CYS A 81 -0.71 6.41 -31.50
C CYS A 81 -0.62 7.80 -32.12
N GLU A 82 -1.14 7.98 -33.35
CA GLU A 82 -1.24 9.29 -34.00
C GLU A 82 -2.08 10.25 -33.16
N GLY A 83 -3.25 9.80 -32.68
CA GLY A 83 -4.12 10.59 -31.80
C GLY A 83 -3.44 10.99 -30.49
N ALA A 84 -2.63 10.12 -29.90
CA ALA A 84 -1.87 10.41 -28.67
C ALA A 84 -0.75 11.44 -28.90
N ALA A 85 -0.24 11.56 -30.13
CA ALA A 85 0.81 12.51 -30.50
C ALA A 85 0.28 13.90 -30.90
N LYS A 86 -1.04 14.09 -30.98
CA LYS A 86 -1.62 15.39 -31.33
C LYS A 86 -1.44 16.41 -30.20
N ASP A 87 -0.99 17.62 -30.54
CA ASP A 87 -0.91 18.75 -29.61
C ASP A 87 -2.29 19.19 -29.10
N VAL A 88 -3.31 19.09 -29.97
CA VAL A 88 -4.70 19.42 -29.65
C VAL A 88 -5.54 18.15 -29.70
N PRO A 89 -6.18 17.74 -28.58
CA PRO A 89 -6.98 16.52 -28.54
C PRO A 89 -8.27 16.68 -29.34
N ASP A 90 -8.70 15.60 -29.99
CA ASP A 90 -9.98 15.57 -30.69
C ASP A 90 -11.15 15.70 -29.70
N ILE A 91 -12.14 16.52 -30.04
CA ILE A 91 -13.35 16.70 -29.22
C ILE A 91 -14.30 15.52 -29.48
N VAL A 92 -14.47 14.67 -28.47
CA VAL A 92 -15.44 13.57 -28.48
C VAL A 92 -16.69 14.00 -27.72
N ASP A 93 -17.84 13.86 -28.37
CA ASP A 93 -19.14 14.04 -27.73
C ASP A 93 -19.41 12.88 -26.75
N LEU A 94 -19.45 13.22 -25.47
CA LEU A 94 -19.71 12.31 -24.36
C LEU A 94 -21.04 12.60 -23.66
N ASP A 95 -21.90 13.42 -24.28
CA ASP A 95 -23.17 13.80 -23.69
C ASP A 95 -24.13 12.60 -23.62
N VAL A 96 -24.69 12.42 -22.42
CA VAL A 96 -25.68 11.39 -22.13
C VAL A 96 -26.95 12.07 -21.66
N PRO A 97 -28.10 11.87 -22.33
CA PRO A 97 -29.37 12.46 -21.91
C PRO A 97 -29.71 12.11 -20.46
N SER A 98 -30.33 13.06 -19.75
CA SER A 98 -30.71 12.90 -18.33
C SER A 98 -31.64 11.70 -18.10
N THR A 99 -32.48 11.35 -19.08
CA THR A 99 -33.35 10.18 -19.07
C THR A 99 -32.58 8.85 -19.02
N PHE A 100 -31.32 8.85 -19.47
CA PHE A 100 -30.42 7.69 -19.42
C PHE A 100 -29.38 7.79 -18.29
N ASN A 101 -29.06 9.01 -17.86
CA ASN A 101 -28.10 9.27 -16.79
C ASN A 101 -28.77 9.24 -15.41
N LEU A 102 -29.27 8.06 -15.02
CA LEU A 102 -29.81 7.84 -13.68
C LEU A 102 -28.74 8.16 -12.63
N CYS A 103 -29.12 8.97 -11.63
CA CYS A 103 -28.24 9.41 -10.56
C CYS A 103 -28.49 8.60 -9.29
N GLY A 104 -27.42 8.32 -8.55
CA GLY A 104 -27.49 7.58 -7.29
C GLY A 104 -27.31 6.07 -7.47
N ALA A 105 -26.96 5.41 -6.37
CA ALA A 105 -26.85 3.96 -6.32
C ALA A 105 -28.17 3.36 -5.84
N LYS A 106 -28.56 2.24 -6.42
CA LYS A 106 -29.73 1.46 -6.04
C LYS A 106 -29.59 1.00 -4.59
N LEU A 107 -30.59 1.29 -3.75
CA LEU A 107 -30.55 0.99 -2.31
C LEU A 107 -30.32 -0.49 -2.02
N SER A 108 -30.86 -1.40 -2.84
CA SER A 108 -30.66 -2.84 -2.67
C SER A 108 -29.23 -3.32 -2.91
N VAL A 109 -28.40 -2.53 -3.60
CA VAL A 109 -26.99 -2.85 -3.94
C VAL A 109 -26.03 -1.97 -3.13
N LEU A 110 -26.56 -0.98 -2.40
CA LEU A 110 -25.77 -0.02 -1.65
C LEU A 110 -25.14 -0.66 -0.40
N THR A 111 -23.84 -0.89 -0.44
CA THR A 111 -23.06 -1.26 0.74
C THR A 111 -22.58 -0.03 1.49
N GLN A 112 -22.24 -0.17 2.78
CA GLN A 112 -21.62 0.91 3.57
C GLN A 112 -20.38 1.48 2.86
N ALA A 113 -19.56 0.62 2.24
CA ALA A 113 -18.35 1.04 1.54
C ALA A 113 -18.67 1.90 0.30
N VAL A 114 -19.67 1.50 -0.51
CA VAL A 114 -20.12 2.28 -1.68
C VAL A 114 -20.75 3.60 -1.23
N ALA A 115 -21.61 3.58 -0.21
CA ALA A 115 -22.22 4.79 0.36
C ALA A 115 -21.17 5.77 0.88
N TYR A 116 -20.20 5.28 1.67
CA TYR A 116 -19.12 6.10 2.19
C TYR A 116 -18.26 6.70 1.07
N ARG A 117 -17.96 5.93 0.03
CA ARG A 117 -17.25 6.42 -1.16
C ARG A 117 -18.04 7.53 -1.85
N GLY A 118 -19.34 7.35 -2.05
CA GLY A 118 -20.22 8.37 -2.62
C GLY A 118 -20.24 9.66 -1.81
N ILE A 119 -20.36 9.56 -0.48
CA ILE A 119 -20.29 10.71 0.43
C ILE A 119 -18.94 11.43 0.34
N ARG A 120 -17.84 10.68 0.24
CA ARG A 120 -16.49 11.27 0.09
C ARG A 120 -16.29 11.97 -1.24
N LEU A 121 -16.89 11.47 -2.32
CA LEU A 121 -16.83 12.10 -3.64
C LEU A 121 -17.72 13.34 -3.73
N SER A 122 -18.85 13.37 -3.02
CA SER A 122 -19.78 14.50 -3.03
C SER A 122 -19.40 15.63 -2.07
N LYS A 123 -18.74 15.30 -0.96
CA LYS A 123 -18.28 16.32 -0.01
C LYS A 123 -16.95 16.93 -0.48
N PRO A 124 -16.89 18.25 -0.73
CA PRO A 124 -15.62 18.90 -0.98
C PRO A 124 -14.68 18.66 0.20
N ASN A 125 -13.41 18.35 -0.06
CA ASN A 125 -12.43 18.18 1.01
C ASN A 125 -12.16 19.55 1.65
N ARG A 126 -12.89 19.85 2.73
CA ARG A 126 -12.79 21.14 3.45
C ARG A 126 -11.56 21.24 4.34
N ALA A 127 -10.89 20.12 4.63
CA ALA A 127 -9.71 20.10 5.47
C ALA A 127 -8.46 20.14 4.59
N GLY A 128 -7.69 21.22 4.71
CA GLY A 128 -6.33 21.27 4.19
C GLY A 128 -5.45 20.17 4.81
N PRO A 129 -4.34 19.82 4.17
CA PRO A 129 -3.44 18.82 4.71
C PRO A 129 -2.87 19.30 6.06
N ARG A 130 -2.84 18.40 7.05
CA ARG A 130 -2.31 18.71 8.38
C ARG A 130 -0.80 18.88 8.31
N THR A 131 -0.29 20.05 8.68
CA THR A 131 1.15 20.39 8.61
C THR A 131 2.05 19.34 9.26
N ARG A 132 1.69 18.87 10.47
CA ARG A 132 2.48 17.84 11.17
C ARG A 132 2.47 16.48 10.46
N ALA A 133 1.35 16.11 9.83
CA ALA A 133 1.28 14.87 9.07
C ALA A 133 2.09 14.95 7.78
N LEU A 134 2.09 16.12 7.11
CA LEU A 134 2.96 16.36 5.96
C LEU A 134 4.43 16.30 6.35
N LEU A 135 4.82 16.94 7.46
CA LEU A 135 6.19 16.88 7.97
C LEU A 135 6.64 15.44 8.20
N ASN A 136 5.81 14.63 8.87
CA ASN A 136 6.12 13.22 9.09
C ASN A 136 6.19 12.41 7.79
N LEU A 137 5.37 12.72 6.78
CA LEU A 137 5.46 12.10 5.45
C LEU A 137 6.77 12.47 4.74
N SER A 138 7.26 13.69 4.88
CA SER A 138 8.57 14.10 4.35
C SER A 138 9.69 13.37 5.09
N ARG A 139 9.63 13.31 6.42
CA ARG A 139 10.59 12.51 7.22
C ARG A 139 10.59 11.04 6.80
N MET A 140 9.42 10.45 6.53
CA MET A 140 9.31 9.10 5.98
C MET A 140 9.98 8.98 4.61
N GLN A 141 9.76 9.94 3.72
CA GLN A 141 10.37 9.94 2.40
C GLN A 141 11.90 9.94 2.51
N ASP A 142 12.46 10.82 3.33
CA ASP A 142 13.91 10.93 3.56
C ASP A 142 14.47 9.64 4.16
N GLY A 143 13.87 9.14 5.24
CA GLY A 143 14.36 7.94 5.93
C GLY A 143 14.21 6.65 5.11
N ILE A 144 13.18 6.55 4.25
CA ILE A 144 13.07 5.42 3.32
C ILE A 144 14.11 5.55 2.21
N ASN A 145 14.29 6.74 1.64
CA ASN A 145 15.27 6.97 0.59
C ASN A 145 16.71 6.65 1.07
N GLU A 146 17.05 6.99 2.31
CA GLU A 146 18.35 6.67 2.91
C GLU A 146 18.65 5.17 2.96
N ILE A 147 17.61 4.34 3.19
CA ILE A 147 17.78 2.88 3.30
C ILE A 147 17.65 2.18 1.95
N THR A 148 16.69 2.60 1.12
CA THR A 148 16.31 1.87 -0.10
C THR A 148 16.87 2.50 -1.38
N ASN A 149 17.44 3.71 -1.30
CA ASN A 149 17.83 4.52 -2.46
C ASN A 149 16.70 4.76 -3.46
N THR A 150 15.45 4.78 -2.99
CA THR A 150 14.27 5.04 -3.82
C THR A 150 13.43 6.17 -3.25
N ILE A 151 13.12 7.16 -4.09
CA ILE A 151 12.23 8.27 -3.73
C ILE A 151 10.78 7.81 -3.86
N GLU A 152 10.13 7.62 -2.72
CA GLU A 152 8.72 7.23 -2.65
C GLU A 152 7.80 8.46 -2.55
N THR A 153 6.60 8.39 -3.13
CA THR A 153 5.64 9.51 -3.03
C THR A 153 4.92 9.52 -1.68
N HIS A 154 4.52 10.71 -1.19
CA HIS A 154 3.70 10.83 0.04
C HIS A 154 2.44 9.95 0.01
N SER A 155 1.77 9.84 -1.14
CA SER A 155 0.58 8.99 -1.31
C SER A 155 0.90 7.50 -1.06
N ARG A 156 2.02 7.03 -1.59
CA ARG A 156 2.45 5.64 -1.46
C ARG A 156 2.93 5.33 -0.03
N LEU A 157 3.68 6.25 0.58
CA LEU A 157 4.09 6.18 1.99
C LEU A 157 2.87 6.16 2.93
N TRP A 158 1.87 6.98 2.64
CA TRP A 158 0.62 6.98 3.40
C TRP A 158 -0.11 5.63 3.35
N LEU A 159 -0.18 5.02 2.16
CA LEU A 159 -0.79 3.71 1.98
C LEU A 159 0.05 2.57 2.60
N SER A 160 1.38 2.71 2.66
CA SER A 160 2.27 1.69 3.20
C SER A 160 2.12 1.51 4.71
N CYS A 161 1.62 2.53 5.43
CA CYS A 161 1.21 2.40 6.83
C CYS A 161 0.15 1.31 7.06
N GLN A 162 -0.60 0.92 6.01
CA GLN A 162 -1.59 -0.16 6.05
C GLN A 162 -1.09 -1.44 5.37
N SER A 163 0.23 -1.63 5.29
CA SER A 163 0.83 -2.83 4.71
C SER A 163 0.24 -4.09 5.32
N LYS A 164 -0.13 -5.04 4.46
CA LYS A 164 -0.64 -6.38 4.85
C LYS A 164 0.43 -7.21 5.57
N ASN A 165 1.68 -6.76 5.56
CA ASN A 165 2.78 -7.38 6.29
C ASN A 165 2.77 -7.03 7.79
N MET A 166 1.92 -6.12 8.25
CA MET A 166 1.79 -5.74 9.65
C MET A 166 0.53 -6.35 10.28
N ARG A 167 0.56 -6.63 11.60
CA ARG A 167 -0.64 -7.07 12.35
C ARG A 167 -1.62 -5.90 12.55
N PRO A 168 -2.94 -6.12 12.65
CA PRO A 168 -3.95 -5.03 12.65
C PRO A 168 -3.72 -3.85 13.62
N LEU A 169 -3.15 -4.07 14.80
CA LEU A 169 -2.86 -3.01 15.77
C LEU A 169 -1.71 -2.08 15.33
N VAL A 170 -0.78 -2.58 14.52
CA VAL A 170 0.42 -1.85 14.11
C VAL A 170 0.11 -0.79 13.05
N PRO A 171 -0.69 -1.05 11.99
CA PRO A 171 -1.17 -0.01 11.09
C PRO A 171 -1.93 1.12 11.79
N GLN A 172 -2.71 0.82 12.83
CA GLN A 172 -3.38 1.86 13.61
C GLN A 172 -2.36 2.73 14.35
N PHE A 173 -1.31 2.12 14.89
CA PHE A 173 -0.21 2.83 15.51
C PHE A 173 0.55 3.70 14.51
N MET A 174 0.97 3.13 13.38
CA MET A 174 1.69 3.86 12.33
C MET A 174 0.86 5.03 11.81
N PHE A 175 -0.42 4.80 11.51
CA PHE A 175 -1.34 5.85 11.07
C PHE A 175 -1.42 7.01 12.09
N LYS A 176 -1.56 6.71 13.38
CA LYS A 176 -1.63 7.72 14.44
C LYS A 176 -0.29 8.43 14.63
N ALA A 177 0.82 7.72 14.48
CA ALA A 177 2.17 8.28 14.53
C ALA A 177 2.39 9.29 13.41
N VAL A 178 2.11 8.91 12.15
CA VAL A 178 2.19 9.82 10.99
C VAL A 178 1.32 11.04 11.20
N GLN A 179 0.10 10.86 11.70
CA GLN A 179 -0.85 11.96 11.97
C GLN A 179 -0.51 12.82 13.20
N ASN A 180 0.56 12.49 13.95
CA ASN A 180 0.90 13.11 15.23
C ASN A 180 -0.29 13.13 16.21
N ALA A 181 -1.03 12.02 16.29
CA ALA A 181 -2.30 11.91 17.01
C ALA A 181 -2.17 11.38 18.45
N TYR A 182 -0.95 11.04 18.88
CA TYR A 182 -0.70 10.57 20.23
C TYR A 182 -0.54 11.74 21.21
N LYS A 183 -1.08 11.58 22.42
CA LYS A 183 -0.98 12.54 23.51
C LYS A 183 0.35 12.35 24.24
N ILE A 184 1.42 12.89 23.70
CA ILE A 184 2.80 12.75 24.16
C ILE A 184 3.61 14.02 23.88
N GLY A 185 4.78 14.15 24.49
CA GLY A 185 5.65 15.33 24.34
C GLY A 185 4.89 16.63 24.60
N ASP A 186 5.09 17.60 23.72
CA ASP A 186 4.54 18.96 23.78
C ASP A 186 3.02 19.04 23.99
N PHE A 187 2.27 17.98 23.67
CA PHE A 187 0.84 17.92 23.94
C PHE A 187 0.51 18.18 25.42
N TRP A 188 1.39 17.77 26.34
CA TRP A 188 1.15 17.89 27.78
C TRP A 188 1.59 19.23 28.37
N LEU A 189 2.46 19.98 27.70
CA LEU A 189 2.98 21.27 28.19
C LEU A 189 1.89 22.29 28.55
N PRO A 190 0.81 22.49 27.77
CA PRO A 190 -0.21 23.48 28.10
C PRO A 190 -1.24 23.00 29.14
N ILE A 191 -1.09 21.80 29.72
CA ILE A 191 -2.08 21.21 30.63
C ILE A 191 -1.57 21.32 32.07
N PRO A 192 -2.18 22.17 32.92
CA PRO A 192 -1.74 22.36 34.31
C PRO A 192 -1.68 21.07 35.11
N GLY A 193 -0.55 20.80 35.75
CA GLY A 193 -0.31 19.62 36.60
C GLY A 193 0.08 18.35 35.83
N TYR A 194 0.24 18.42 34.51
CA TYR A 194 0.65 17.29 33.67
C TYR A 194 1.89 17.60 32.81
N GLU A 195 2.53 18.75 33.00
CA GLU A 195 3.66 19.24 32.21
C GLU A 195 4.85 18.26 32.24
N THR A 196 5.06 17.59 33.37
CA THR A 196 6.10 16.56 33.55
C THR A 196 5.96 15.37 32.59
N ARG A 197 4.76 15.13 32.03
CA ARG A 197 4.52 14.08 31.02
C ARG A 197 4.99 14.47 29.62
N ALA A 198 5.38 15.72 29.40
CA ALA A 198 6.01 16.14 28.16
C ALA A 198 7.48 15.71 28.07
N ILE A 199 8.10 15.40 29.21
CA ILE A 199 9.53 15.11 29.35
C ILE A 199 9.72 13.63 29.65
N CYS A 200 10.77 13.04 29.10
CA CYS A 200 11.12 11.66 29.38
C CYS A 200 11.60 11.52 30.83
N PRO A 201 11.06 10.59 31.64
CA PRO A 201 11.47 10.43 33.03
C PRO A 201 12.83 9.73 33.21
N THR A 202 13.47 9.31 32.11
CA THR A 202 14.76 8.61 32.15
C THR A 202 15.87 9.40 31.47
N CYS A 203 15.55 10.03 30.35
CA CYS A 203 16.46 10.93 29.64
C CYS A 203 16.10 12.35 30.05
N GLU A 204 16.76 12.84 31.10
CA GLU A 204 16.55 14.19 31.59
C GLU A 204 16.65 15.21 30.43
N ASP A 205 15.79 16.23 30.46
CA ASP A 205 15.67 17.29 29.44
C ASP A 205 15.33 16.86 27.99
N CYS A 206 14.93 15.61 27.78
CA CYS A 206 14.44 15.14 26.47
C CYS A 206 12.90 15.16 26.40
N SER A 207 12.33 15.58 25.26
CA SER A 207 10.88 15.45 25.03
C SER A 207 10.47 13.98 24.91
N ASP A 208 9.43 13.57 25.62
CA ASP A 208 8.83 12.23 25.52
C ASP A 208 7.91 12.12 24.29
N ASN A 209 8.47 12.41 23.11
CA ASN A 209 7.79 12.30 21.82
C ASN A 209 8.17 10.98 21.11
N LEU A 210 7.45 10.63 20.03
CA LEU A 210 7.66 9.34 19.36
C LEU A 210 9.03 9.21 18.68
N ASP A 211 9.67 10.31 18.30
CA ASP A 211 11.02 10.31 17.77
C ASP A 211 11.96 9.78 18.86
N HIS A 212 12.03 10.53 19.97
CA HIS A 212 12.82 10.16 21.13
C HIS A 212 12.56 8.72 21.60
N ILE A 213 11.28 8.35 21.79
CA ILE A 213 10.90 7.02 22.27
C ILE A 213 11.46 5.89 21.39
N LEU A 214 11.47 6.09 20.07
CA LEU A 214 11.82 5.04 19.11
C LEU A 214 13.31 5.05 18.74
N THR A 215 13.94 6.21 18.68
CA THR A 215 15.29 6.38 18.11
C THR A 215 16.36 6.76 19.13
N GLU A 216 16.03 7.46 20.22
CA GLU A 216 17.05 8.08 21.09
C GLU A 216 17.02 7.57 22.54
N CYS A 217 15.85 7.26 23.08
CA CYS A 217 15.61 7.01 24.51
C CYS A 217 16.57 5.99 25.15
N GLU A 218 17.28 6.39 26.20
CA GLU A 218 18.33 5.61 26.87
C GLU A 218 17.80 4.45 27.72
N THR A 219 16.49 4.22 27.72
CA THR A 219 15.92 3.14 28.51
C THR A 219 16.36 1.78 27.94
N PRO A 220 16.63 0.77 28.81
CA PRO A 220 17.17 -0.50 28.36
C PRO A 220 16.27 -1.21 27.34
N ALA A 221 14.96 -0.92 27.37
CA ALA A 221 14.01 -1.47 26.41
C ALA A 221 14.33 -1.08 24.96
N ARG A 222 14.75 0.16 24.69
CA ARG A 222 15.00 0.64 23.31
C ARG A 222 16.17 -0.11 22.69
N ALA A 223 17.35 -0.03 23.32
CA ALA A 223 18.57 -0.66 22.84
C ALA A 223 18.36 -2.18 22.65
N LEU A 224 17.87 -2.85 23.70
CA LEU A 224 17.67 -4.29 23.69
C LEU A 224 16.70 -4.77 22.59
N ILE A 225 15.59 -4.07 22.35
CA ILE A 225 14.62 -4.49 21.32
C ILE A 225 15.20 -4.32 19.91
N TRP A 226 15.98 -3.26 19.66
CA TRP A 226 16.63 -3.06 18.38
C TRP A 226 17.79 -4.04 18.17
N GLU A 227 18.57 -4.33 19.21
CA GLU A 227 19.59 -5.39 19.21
C GLU A 227 18.97 -6.74 18.87
N LEU A 228 17.91 -7.15 19.56
CA LEU A 228 17.21 -8.41 19.27
C LEU A 228 16.66 -8.47 17.84
N ALA A 229 16.18 -7.34 17.30
CA ALA A 229 15.73 -7.26 15.92
C ALA A 229 16.87 -7.38 14.91
N ALA A 230 18.02 -6.77 15.20
CA ALA A 230 19.23 -6.88 14.39
C ALA A 230 19.82 -8.30 14.45
N ASP A 231 19.85 -8.94 15.63
CA ASP A 231 20.34 -10.31 15.80
C ASP A 231 19.51 -11.34 15.03
N LEU A 232 18.20 -11.10 14.91
CA LEU A 232 17.31 -11.98 14.14
C LEU A 232 17.40 -11.72 12.62
N TRP A 233 17.99 -10.60 12.20
CA TRP A 233 18.09 -10.23 10.79
C TRP A 233 19.14 -11.09 10.06
N PRO A 234 18.78 -11.79 8.96
CA PRO A 234 19.72 -12.69 8.31
C PRO A 234 20.85 -11.97 7.60
N ALA A 235 22.09 -12.43 7.83
CA ALA A 235 23.31 -11.88 7.21
C ALA A 235 23.27 -11.88 5.66
N ALA A 236 22.49 -12.79 5.05
CA ALA A 236 22.30 -12.85 3.59
C ALA A 236 21.69 -11.57 2.98
N TYR A 237 21.08 -10.71 3.80
CA TYR A 237 20.53 -9.42 3.38
C TYR A 237 21.39 -8.23 3.83
N GLY A 238 22.62 -8.48 4.28
CA GLY A 238 23.53 -7.47 4.80
C GLY A 238 23.22 -7.04 6.24
N PRO A 239 23.86 -5.95 6.72
CA PRO A 239 23.65 -5.46 8.08
C PRO A 239 22.20 -4.99 8.27
N PHE A 240 21.71 -5.08 9.51
CA PHE A 240 20.42 -4.46 9.86
C PHE A 240 20.51 -2.95 9.64
N PRO A 241 19.53 -2.32 8.97
CA PRO A 241 19.64 -0.91 8.60
C PRO A 241 19.62 -0.02 9.85
N GLN A 242 20.32 1.11 9.78
CA GLN A 242 20.18 2.18 10.75
C GLN A 242 18.82 2.85 10.55
N LEU A 243 18.04 2.93 11.62
CA LEU A 243 16.64 3.33 11.54
C LEU A 243 16.45 4.76 12.03
N THR A 244 16.14 5.67 11.11
CA THR A 244 15.61 6.98 11.45
C THR A 244 14.13 6.88 11.84
N PHE A 245 13.59 7.88 12.53
CA PHE A 245 12.17 7.90 12.90
C PHE A 245 11.27 7.75 11.67
N GLY A 246 11.59 8.46 10.59
CA GLY A 246 10.88 8.37 9.31
C GLY A 246 10.86 6.96 8.72
N ALA A 247 11.99 6.26 8.73
CA ALA A 247 12.07 4.88 8.29
C ALA A 247 11.20 3.93 9.14
N ILE A 248 11.16 4.15 10.46
CA ILE A 248 10.36 3.34 11.39
C ILE A 248 8.86 3.50 11.14
N ILE A 249 8.36 4.74 11.09
CA ILE A 249 6.93 4.98 10.82
C ILE A 249 6.55 4.68 9.36
N GLY A 250 7.54 4.72 8.46
CA GLY A 250 7.46 4.31 7.06
C GLY A 250 7.73 2.83 6.81
N ALA A 251 7.80 1.98 7.85
CA ALA A 251 8.30 0.61 7.74
C ALA A 251 7.63 -0.23 6.65
N GLY A 252 6.38 0.05 6.28
CA GLY A 252 5.68 -0.67 5.22
C GLY A 252 6.26 -0.47 3.81
N SER A 253 7.12 0.52 3.62
CA SER A 253 7.83 0.81 2.37
C SER A 253 9.27 0.32 2.36
N LEU A 254 9.79 -0.20 3.48
CA LEU A 254 11.14 -0.75 3.52
C LEU A 254 11.27 -1.94 2.57
N THR A 255 12.41 -2.03 1.89
CA THR A 255 12.76 -3.12 0.98
C THR A 255 14.12 -3.70 1.38
N ALA A 256 14.34 -4.98 1.08
CA ALA A 256 15.60 -5.64 1.31
C ALA A 256 16.08 -6.32 0.02
N HIS A 257 17.39 -6.28 -0.21
CA HIS A 257 18.06 -6.92 -1.33
C HIS A 257 18.95 -8.03 -0.79
N ARG A 258 19.09 -9.13 -1.54
CA ARG A 258 20.01 -10.20 -1.17
C ARG A 258 21.40 -9.78 -1.64
N GLN A 259 22.42 -9.96 -0.80
CA GLN A 259 23.79 -9.78 -1.24
C GLN A 259 24.11 -10.88 -2.25
N THR A 260 24.52 -10.51 -3.45
CA THR A 260 25.08 -11.45 -4.44
C THR A 260 26.47 -11.85 -3.95
N SER A 261 26.62 -13.06 -3.43
CA SER A 261 27.93 -13.69 -3.33
C SER A 261 28.40 -14.00 -4.75
N ASN A 262 29.64 -13.66 -5.08
CA ASN A 262 30.27 -13.95 -6.38
C ASN A 262 30.44 -15.45 -6.71
N ASP A 263 29.83 -16.36 -5.94
CA ASP A 263 30.06 -17.81 -6.01
C ASP A 263 28.81 -18.64 -6.38
N ASP A 264 27.70 -18.03 -6.79
CA ASP A 264 26.51 -18.80 -7.25
C ASP A 264 26.38 -18.74 -8.79
N ASP A 265 27.31 -19.43 -9.46
CA ASP A 265 27.21 -19.86 -10.86
C ASP A 265 26.12 -20.95 -10.97
N THR A 266 24.87 -20.59 -10.69
CA THR A 266 23.71 -21.35 -11.13
C THR A 266 22.98 -20.55 -12.20
N VAL A 267 23.29 -20.95 -13.44
CA VAL A 267 22.67 -20.55 -14.71
C VAL A 267 21.17 -20.33 -14.54
N SER A 268 20.75 -19.06 -14.51
CA SER A 268 19.40 -18.68 -14.89
C SER A 268 19.46 -18.14 -16.32
N ASP A 269 18.87 -18.89 -17.25
CA ASP A 269 18.70 -18.58 -18.67
C ASP A 269 17.85 -17.31 -18.87
N ASP A 270 18.41 -16.15 -18.57
CA ASP A 270 17.90 -14.84 -18.98
C ASP A 270 19.09 -13.94 -19.34
N GLU A 271 19.98 -14.44 -20.21
CA GLU A 271 20.80 -13.58 -21.05
C GLU A 271 19.85 -12.83 -21.97
N HIS A 272 19.48 -11.59 -21.62
CA HIS A 272 19.27 -10.42 -22.48
C HIS A 272 18.71 -9.27 -21.62
N ASN A 273 19.56 -8.66 -20.79
CA ASN A 273 19.34 -7.27 -20.38
C ASN A 273 20.66 -6.61 -19.96
N ILE A 274 21.40 -6.13 -20.97
CA ILE A 274 22.42 -5.11 -20.77
C ILE A 274 21.66 -3.80 -20.55
N GLY A 275 21.44 -3.47 -19.29
CA GLY A 275 20.77 -2.24 -18.88
C GLY A 275 20.75 -2.18 -17.35
N ASP A 276 21.17 -1.05 -16.81
CA ASP A 276 21.33 -0.67 -15.41
C ASP A 276 20.00 -0.71 -14.62
N SER A 277 19.34 -1.88 -14.60
CA SER A 277 18.06 -2.09 -13.93
C SER A 277 18.31 -2.40 -12.45
N PRO A 278 17.70 -1.64 -11.53
CA PRO A 278 17.88 -1.87 -10.10
C PRO A 278 17.50 -3.30 -9.74
N THR A 279 18.37 -3.97 -8.98
CA THR A 279 18.16 -5.35 -8.52
C THR A 279 16.82 -5.44 -7.81
N ARG A 280 15.97 -6.38 -8.25
CA ARG A 280 14.61 -6.49 -7.71
C ARG A 280 14.65 -6.82 -6.20
N PRO A 281 13.86 -6.14 -5.35
CA PRO A 281 13.79 -6.46 -3.93
C PRO A 281 13.44 -7.92 -3.63
N HIS A 282 14.15 -8.53 -2.70
CA HIS A 282 13.87 -9.89 -2.24
C HIS A 282 12.59 -9.89 -1.40
N ARG A 283 11.57 -10.62 -1.86
CA ARG A 283 10.22 -10.58 -1.26
C ARG A 283 10.20 -11.07 0.19
N GLY A 284 10.94 -12.14 0.50
CA GLY A 284 11.02 -12.72 1.84
C GLY A 284 11.70 -11.80 2.83
N GLY A 285 12.90 -11.35 2.49
CA GLY A 285 13.70 -10.42 3.30
C GLY A 285 12.99 -9.09 3.50
N THR A 286 12.38 -8.53 2.44
CA THR A 286 11.55 -7.33 2.53
C THR A 286 10.45 -7.52 3.56
N ARG A 287 9.66 -8.60 3.46
CA ARG A 287 8.58 -8.85 4.40
C ARG A 287 9.07 -9.03 5.83
N LEU A 288 10.21 -9.71 6.03
CA LEU A 288 10.81 -9.89 7.34
C LEU A 288 11.22 -8.56 7.95
N LEU A 289 11.91 -7.69 7.20
CA LEU A 289 12.34 -6.37 7.65
C LEU A 289 11.14 -5.53 8.11
N GLN A 290 10.09 -5.49 7.29
CA GLN A 290 8.87 -4.76 7.62
C GLN A 290 8.22 -5.30 8.91
N ILE A 291 8.25 -6.62 9.14
CA ILE A 291 7.74 -7.23 10.38
C ILE A 291 8.59 -6.82 11.57
N LEU A 292 9.92 -7.00 11.50
CA LEU A 292 10.82 -6.71 12.61
C LEU A 292 10.70 -5.25 13.05
N VAL A 293 10.81 -4.31 12.11
CA VAL A 293 10.73 -2.86 12.42
C VAL A 293 9.37 -2.48 13.00
N SER A 294 8.28 -2.99 12.42
CA SER A 294 6.93 -2.58 12.80
C SER A 294 6.45 -3.21 14.12
N GLU A 295 6.83 -4.47 14.41
CA GLU A 295 6.52 -5.14 15.68
C GLU A 295 7.38 -4.59 16.82
N SER A 296 8.68 -4.33 16.58
CA SER A 296 9.60 -3.75 17.57
C SER A 296 9.18 -2.34 17.98
N SER A 297 8.91 -1.46 17.00
CA SER A 297 8.47 -0.08 17.28
C SER A 297 7.15 -0.02 18.05
N TYR A 298 6.18 -0.87 17.71
CA TYR A 298 4.94 -0.96 18.47
C TYR A 298 5.16 -1.48 19.89
N LEU A 299 6.03 -2.47 20.09
CA LEU A 299 6.33 -2.98 21.42
C LEU A 299 7.00 -1.90 22.28
N LEU A 300 7.93 -1.12 21.72
CA LEU A 300 8.53 0.03 22.40
C LEU A 300 7.47 1.04 22.85
N TRP A 301 6.54 1.39 21.96
CA TRP A 301 5.41 2.23 22.30
C TRP A 301 4.57 1.67 23.47
N VAL A 302 4.27 0.36 23.45
CA VAL A 302 3.53 -0.30 24.54
C VAL A 302 4.30 -0.25 25.85
N LEU A 303 5.58 -0.61 25.84
CA LEU A 303 6.42 -0.58 27.04
C LEU A 303 6.54 0.83 27.62
N ARG A 304 6.66 1.86 26.76
CA ARG A 304 6.62 3.26 27.19
C ARG A 304 5.29 3.61 27.84
N CYS A 305 4.16 3.21 27.26
CA CYS A 305 2.85 3.46 27.86
C CYS A 305 2.69 2.79 29.23
N GLU A 306 3.15 1.56 29.37
CA GLU A 306 3.13 0.85 30.65
C GLU A 306 4.02 1.55 31.69
N ARG A 307 5.20 2.02 31.30
CA ARG A 307 6.09 2.78 32.18
C ARG A 307 5.48 4.12 32.61
N VAL A 308 5.10 4.97 31.66
CA VAL A 308 4.73 6.38 31.93
C VAL A 308 3.29 6.53 32.41
N ILE A 309 2.37 5.68 31.95
CA ILE A 309 0.94 5.80 32.28
C ILE A 309 0.51 4.81 33.36
N GLN A 310 1.07 3.61 33.36
CA GLN A 310 0.70 2.55 34.31
C GLN A 310 1.72 2.37 35.44
N ASN A 311 2.79 3.16 35.47
CA ASN A 311 3.89 3.05 36.43
C ASN A 311 4.46 1.64 36.55
N ARG A 312 4.52 0.90 35.43
CA ARG A 312 5.04 -0.46 35.37
C ARG A 312 6.37 -0.50 34.63
N VAL A 313 7.44 -0.76 35.38
CA VAL A 313 8.79 -0.99 34.85
C VAL A 313 9.02 -2.48 34.68
N HIS A 314 9.75 -2.87 33.63
CA HIS A 314 10.02 -4.27 33.31
C HIS A 314 11.51 -4.56 33.43
N SER A 315 11.84 -5.76 33.91
CA SER A 315 13.21 -6.27 33.89
C SER A 315 13.67 -6.57 32.45
N ILE A 316 14.98 -6.60 32.22
CA ILE A 316 15.59 -7.01 30.95
C ILE A 316 15.03 -8.37 30.48
N ARG A 317 14.98 -9.37 31.38
CA ARG A 317 14.42 -10.70 31.09
C ARG A 317 12.97 -10.62 30.61
N THR A 318 12.15 -9.78 31.24
CA THR A 318 10.75 -9.60 30.86
C THR A 318 10.64 -8.93 29.48
N ILE A 319 11.46 -7.93 29.19
CA ILE A 319 11.49 -7.24 27.90
C ILE A 319 11.87 -8.21 26.78
N THR A 320 12.97 -8.96 26.95
CA THR A 320 13.39 -10.00 26.00
C THR A 320 12.27 -11.00 25.75
N ALA A 321 11.68 -11.57 26.81
CA ALA A 321 10.59 -12.54 26.68
C ALA A 321 9.39 -11.97 25.93
N ARG A 322 9.02 -10.71 26.16
CA ARG A 322 7.91 -10.05 25.45
C ARG A 322 8.20 -9.83 23.98
N TRP A 323 9.42 -9.44 23.63
CA TRP A 323 9.83 -9.27 22.25
C TRP A 323 9.84 -10.63 21.52
N THR A 324 10.50 -11.64 22.10
CA THR A 324 10.54 -13.00 21.55
C THR A 324 9.13 -13.57 21.36
N ASN A 325 8.23 -13.39 22.35
CA ASN A 325 6.83 -13.81 22.23
C ASN A 325 6.07 -13.05 21.14
N THR A 326 6.39 -11.78 20.92
CA THR A 326 5.77 -10.96 19.86
C THR A 326 6.14 -11.53 18.48
N ILE A 327 7.41 -11.80 18.24
CA ILE A 327 7.90 -12.37 16.98
C ILE A 327 7.40 -13.81 16.78
N ASN A 328 7.48 -14.66 17.81
CA ASN A 328 6.98 -16.03 17.74
C ASN A 328 5.47 -16.09 17.48
N ARG A 329 4.70 -15.17 18.06
CA ARG A 329 3.27 -15.05 17.77
C ARG A 329 3.03 -14.65 16.32
N ARG A 330 3.84 -13.74 15.78
CA ARG A 330 3.76 -13.34 14.37
C ARG A 330 4.04 -14.52 13.43
N LEU A 331 5.13 -15.27 13.64
CA LEU A 331 5.43 -16.50 12.90
C LEU A 331 4.29 -17.52 13.01
N SER A 332 3.75 -17.72 14.21
CA SER A 332 2.64 -18.66 14.44
C SER A 332 1.39 -18.27 13.65
N ILE A 333 1.02 -16.99 13.66
CA ILE A 333 -0.11 -16.46 12.86
C ILE A 333 0.15 -16.67 11.37
N ASP A 334 1.35 -16.38 10.89
CA ASP A 334 1.72 -16.58 9.49
C ASP A 334 1.56 -18.04 9.06
N ARG A 335 2.05 -18.99 9.87
CA ARG A 335 1.90 -20.44 9.65
C ARG A 335 0.43 -20.86 9.62
N ILE A 336 -0.39 -20.38 10.55
CA ILE A 336 -1.83 -20.67 10.60
C ILE A 336 -2.55 -20.08 9.38
N VAL A 337 -2.25 -18.83 9.01
CA VAL A 337 -2.88 -18.16 7.86
C VAL A 337 -2.51 -18.88 6.57
N ALA A 338 -1.24 -19.24 6.37
CA ALA A 338 -0.80 -19.95 5.18
C ALA A 338 -1.36 -21.39 5.12
N GLY A 339 -1.24 -22.14 6.21
CA GLY A 339 -1.56 -23.58 6.24
C GLY A 339 -3.03 -23.92 6.50
N LYS A 340 -3.75 -23.14 7.32
CA LYS A 340 -5.13 -23.46 7.73
C LYS A 340 -6.19 -22.58 7.09
N ILE A 341 -5.92 -21.28 6.90
CA ILE A 341 -6.90 -20.30 6.40
C ILE A 341 -6.86 -20.21 4.87
N ARG A 342 -5.72 -19.83 4.29
CA ARG A 342 -5.57 -19.65 2.83
C ARG A 342 -5.36 -20.96 2.09
N ARG A 343 -4.63 -21.91 2.69
CA ARG A 343 -4.35 -23.25 2.13
C ARG A 343 -3.80 -23.21 0.69
N SER A 344 -2.94 -22.23 0.40
CA SER A 344 -2.40 -22.01 -0.95
C SER A 344 -0.88 -22.20 -0.96
N PRO A 345 -0.29 -22.90 -1.96
CA PRO A 345 1.17 -23.06 -2.06
C PRO A 345 1.92 -21.73 -2.01
N LYS A 346 1.41 -20.71 -2.71
CA LYS A 346 1.97 -19.35 -2.71
C LYS A 346 2.11 -18.75 -1.31
N ALA A 347 1.11 -18.94 -0.44
CA ALA A 347 1.16 -18.44 0.93
C ALA A 347 2.19 -19.20 1.77
N VAL A 348 2.31 -20.52 1.58
CA VAL A 348 3.32 -21.35 2.26
C VAL A 348 4.72 -20.93 1.83
N THR A 349 4.96 -20.78 0.53
CA THR A 349 6.24 -20.27 -0.02
C THR A 349 6.58 -18.89 0.53
N GLN A 350 5.61 -17.98 0.63
CA GLN A 350 5.84 -16.65 1.21
C GLN A 350 6.30 -16.72 2.67
N VAL A 351 5.66 -17.57 3.49
CA VAL A 351 6.05 -17.75 4.89
C VAL A 351 7.44 -18.37 4.97
N ALA A 352 7.71 -19.43 4.20
CA ALA A 352 9.03 -20.04 4.13
C ALA A 352 10.10 -19.00 3.77
N GLN A 353 9.92 -18.26 2.66
CA GLN A 353 10.86 -17.21 2.24
C GLN A 353 11.03 -16.09 3.27
N THR A 354 10.02 -15.78 4.08
CA THR A 354 10.13 -14.74 5.12
C THR A 354 11.02 -15.21 6.27
N TRP A 355 10.87 -16.46 6.70
CA TRP A 355 11.45 -16.93 7.96
C TRP A 355 12.66 -17.87 7.77
N LYS A 356 12.93 -18.36 6.56
CA LYS A 356 13.92 -19.42 6.25
C LYS A 356 15.28 -19.21 6.92
N ASP A 357 15.81 -18.00 6.87
CA ASP A 357 17.20 -17.73 7.28
C ASP A 357 17.29 -17.12 8.70
N THR A 358 16.22 -17.23 9.50
CA THR A 358 16.21 -16.77 10.89
C THR A 358 16.76 -17.84 11.84
N LEU A 359 17.29 -17.43 13.00
CA LEU A 359 17.97 -18.27 14.00
C LEU A 359 17.18 -19.53 14.47
N ALA A 360 15.89 -19.64 14.16
CA ALA A 360 15.06 -20.81 14.45
C ALA A 360 15.12 -21.93 13.39
N ASN A 361 15.82 -21.72 12.28
CA ASN A 361 15.87 -22.63 11.12
C ASN A 361 17.29 -23.16 10.79
N ILE A 362 18.21 -23.14 11.78
CA ILE A 362 19.47 -23.89 11.73
C ILE A 362 19.26 -25.26 12.38
#